data_AF-A0A975EEW5-F1
#
_entry.id   AF-A0A975EEW5-F1
#
_cell.length_a   1.000
_cell.length_b   1.000
_cell.length_c   1.000
_cell.angle_alpha   90.00
_cell.angle_beta   90.00
_cell.angle_gamma   90.00
#
_symmetry.space_group_name_H-M   'P 1'
#
loop_
_entity.id
_entity.type
_entity.pdbx_description
1 polymer ?
#
loop_
_entity_poly.entity_id
_entity_poly.type
_entity_poly.pdbx_seq_one_letter_code
_entity_poly.pdbx_strand_id
1 'polypeptide(L)'
;MNIQKLLEKAGAFLNAEERKRKEKRKHLKHVIRKLKKHEKKLGEQLDAEVDEQAKDSIGKEITLAHAHRKKALKILKALKKGKNSLPPSIEI
;
A
#
# COMPACT_ATOMS: atom_id res chain seq x y z
N MET A 1 4.10 -29.90 31.62
CA MET A 1 3.89 -28.76 30.69
C MET A 1 4.97 -27.72 30.99
N ASN A 2 5.92 -27.48 30.07
CA ASN A 2 7.06 -26.61 30.36
C ASN A 2 6.62 -25.15 30.48
N ILE A 3 6.92 -24.51 31.61
CA ILE A 3 6.65 -23.10 31.90
C ILE A 3 7.25 -22.18 30.81
N GLN A 4 8.40 -22.53 30.25
CA GLN A 4 8.99 -21.81 29.11
C GLN A 4 8.06 -21.78 27.89
N LYS A 5 7.40 -22.90 27.55
CA LYS A 5 6.44 -22.94 26.42
C LYS A 5 5.19 -22.09 26.68
N LEU A 6 4.80 -21.94 27.96
CA LEU A 6 3.70 -21.05 28.37
C LEU A 6 4.11 -19.58 28.24
N LEU A 7 5.33 -19.21 28.66
CA LEU A 7 5.87 -17.86 28.52
C LEU A 7 6.08 -17.47 27.05
N GLU A 8 6.53 -18.39 26.20
CA GLU A 8 6.60 -18.15 24.75
C GLU A 8 5.23 -17.92 24.12
N LYS A 9 4.23 -18.73 24.49
CA LYS A 9 2.85 -18.52 24.03
C LYS A 9 2.27 -17.20 24.52
N ALA A 10 2.53 -16.82 25.78
CA ALA A 10 2.14 -15.53 26.33
C ALA A 10 2.84 -14.37 25.60
N GLY A 11 4.16 -14.45 25.38
CA GLY A 11 4.91 -13.47 24.61
C GLY A 11 4.43 -13.36 23.16
N ALA A 12 4.12 -14.48 22.51
CA ALA A 12 3.54 -14.49 21.18
C ALA A 12 2.14 -13.86 21.15
N PHE A 13 1.30 -14.13 22.15
CA PHE A 13 -0.03 -13.54 22.30
C PHE A 13 0.06 -12.03 22.52
N LEU A 14 0.94 -11.57 23.40
CA LEU A 14 1.20 -10.15 23.67
C LEU A 14 1.79 -9.43 22.45
N ASN A 15 2.57 -10.12 21.60
CA ASN A 15 3.15 -9.58 20.37
C ASN A 15 2.25 -9.69 19.13
N ALA A 16 1.00 -10.17 19.26
CA ALA A 16 0.08 -10.33 18.13
C ALA A 16 -0.19 -8.99 17.39
N GLU A 17 -0.28 -7.88 18.11
CA GLU A 17 -0.46 -6.55 17.54
C GLU A 17 0.76 -6.06 16.75
N GLU A 18 1.97 -6.44 17.18
CA GLU A 18 3.19 -6.14 16.43
C GLU A 18 3.24 -6.93 15.11
N ARG A 19 2.83 -8.21 15.14
CA ARG A 19 2.71 -9.07 13.95
C ARG A 19 1.70 -8.52 12.96
N LYS A 20 0.49 -8.17 13.41
CA LYS A 20 -0.54 -7.53 12.57
C LYS A 20 -0.04 -6.23 11.92
N ARG A 21 0.70 -5.38 12.67
CA ARG A 21 1.32 -4.16 12.12
C ARG A 21 2.38 -4.47 11.06
N LYS A 22 3.22 -5.49 11.27
CA LYS A 22 4.21 -5.95 10.26
C LYS A 22 3.52 -6.45 8.99
N GLU A 23 2.46 -7.23 9.11
CA GLU A 23 1.69 -7.75 7.98
C GLU A 23 0.99 -6.64 7.18
N LYS A 24 0.31 -5.70 7.86
CA LYS A 24 -0.30 -4.52 7.22
C LYS A 24 0.71 -3.74 6.39
N ARG A 25 1.93 -3.52 6.93
CA ARG A 25 3.03 -2.87 6.19
C ARG A 25 3.50 -3.69 4.98
N LYS A 26 3.58 -5.02 5.10
CA LYS A 26 3.96 -5.91 4.00
C LYS A 26 2.94 -5.86 2.85
N HIS A 27 1.66 -5.93 3.17
CA HIS A 27 0.57 -5.83 2.19
C HIS A 27 0.58 -4.47 1.50
N LEU A 28 0.71 -3.38 2.26
CA LEU A 28 0.74 -2.03 1.69
C LEU A 28 1.95 -1.82 0.76
N LYS A 29 3.13 -2.34 1.11
CA LYS A 29 4.30 -2.34 0.21
C LYS A 29 4.03 -3.11 -1.09
N HIS A 30 3.33 -4.25 -1.00
CA HIS A 30 2.96 -5.04 -2.18
C HIS A 30 2.02 -4.26 -3.10
N VAL A 31 1.00 -3.61 -2.54
CA VAL A 31 0.07 -2.75 -3.29
C VAL A 31 0.82 -1.61 -3.98
N ILE A 32 1.71 -0.90 -3.27
CA ILE A 32 2.54 0.17 -3.87
C ILE A 32 3.39 -0.36 -5.03
N ARG A 33 3.96 -1.56 -4.88
CA ARG A 33 4.75 -2.18 -5.95
C ARG A 33 3.90 -2.52 -7.16
N LYS A 34 2.67 -3.00 -6.97
CA LYS A 34 1.71 -3.25 -8.05
C LYS A 34 1.32 -1.95 -8.76
N LEU A 35 0.97 -0.91 -8.01
CA LEU A 35 0.66 0.41 -8.57
C LEU A 35 1.81 0.98 -9.40
N LYS A 36 3.06 0.89 -8.91
CA LYS A 36 4.25 1.31 -9.67
C LYS A 36 4.41 0.53 -10.98
N LYS A 37 4.16 -0.78 -10.95
CA LYS A 37 4.21 -1.61 -12.18
C LYS A 37 3.09 -1.23 -13.15
N HIS A 38 1.90 -0.95 -12.64
CA HIS A 38 0.75 -0.53 -13.42
C HIS A 38 1.01 0.83 -14.09
N GLU A 39 1.50 1.82 -13.34
CA GLU A 39 1.92 3.12 -13.89
C GLU A 39 2.95 2.96 -15.02
N LYS A 40 3.96 2.10 -14.84
CA LYS A 40 4.97 1.86 -15.88
C LYS A 40 4.35 1.26 -17.14
N LYS A 41 3.46 0.29 -17.00
CA LYS A 41 2.76 -0.33 -18.13
C LYS A 41 1.86 0.66 -18.86
N LEU A 42 1.09 1.46 -18.13
CA LEU A 42 0.27 2.51 -18.73
C LEU A 42 1.14 3.56 -19.45
N GLY A 43 2.30 3.92 -18.90
CA GLY A 43 3.25 4.79 -19.58
C GLY A 43 3.77 4.19 -20.88
N GLU A 44 4.17 2.91 -20.86
CA GLU A 44 4.59 2.18 -22.07
C GLU A 44 3.46 2.09 -23.11
N GLN A 45 2.20 1.93 -22.66
CA GLN A 45 1.03 1.94 -23.53
C GLN A 45 0.77 3.33 -24.12
N LEU A 46 0.88 4.39 -23.31
CA LEU A 46 0.71 5.77 -23.77
C LEU A 46 1.73 6.16 -24.85
N ASP A 47 2.98 5.72 -24.68
CA ASP A 47 4.08 5.96 -25.63
C ASP A 47 3.88 5.21 -26.95
N ALA A 48 3.24 4.03 -26.92
CA ALA A 48 2.95 3.21 -28.09
C ALA A 48 1.63 3.56 -28.78
N GLU A 49 0.72 4.23 -28.07
CA GLU A 49 -0.60 4.58 -28.59
C GLU A 49 -0.49 5.72 -29.62
N VAL A 50 -1.33 5.67 -30.66
CA VAL A 50 -1.37 6.72 -31.70
C VAL A 50 -2.67 7.50 -31.64
N ASP A 51 -3.74 6.89 -31.13
CA ASP A 51 -5.04 7.52 -30.94
C ASP A 51 -5.05 8.50 -29.75
N GLU A 52 -5.47 9.74 -30.01
CA GLU A 52 -5.55 10.81 -29.00
C GLU A 52 -6.61 10.53 -27.93
N GLN A 53 -7.73 9.88 -28.26
CA GLN A 53 -8.76 9.55 -27.27
C GLN A 53 -8.28 8.45 -26.31
N ALA A 54 -7.62 7.43 -26.84
CA ALA A 54 -6.96 6.40 -26.04
C ALA A 54 -5.85 7.01 -25.17
N LYS A 55 -5.05 7.95 -25.68
CA LYS A 55 -4.02 8.66 -24.92
C LYS A 55 -4.59 9.44 -23.74
N ASP A 56 -5.66 10.20 -23.94
CA ASP A 56 -6.29 10.96 -22.86
C ASP A 56 -6.84 10.04 -21.76
N SER A 57 -7.43 8.91 -22.15
CA SER A 57 -7.94 7.89 -21.23
C SER A 57 -6.82 7.24 -20.40
N ILE A 58 -5.73 6.83 -21.06
CA ILE A 58 -4.55 6.26 -20.40
C ILE A 58 -3.88 7.30 -19.50
N GLY A 59 -3.80 8.56 -19.92
CA GLY A 59 -3.28 9.68 -19.14
C GLY A 59 -4.05 9.88 -17.84
N LYS A 60 -5.39 9.90 -17.89
CA LYS A 60 -6.24 9.95 -16.70
C LYS A 60 -5.98 8.76 -15.78
N GLU A 61 -5.86 7.56 -16.32
CA GLU A 61 -5.59 6.37 -15.53
C GLU A 61 -4.22 6.40 -14.83
N ILE A 62 -3.19 6.93 -15.51
CA ILE A 62 -1.86 7.18 -14.91
C ILE A 62 -1.97 8.15 -13.74
N THR A 63 -2.71 9.25 -13.90
CA THR A 63 -2.86 10.24 -12.82
C THR A 63 -3.56 9.66 -11.59
N LEU A 64 -4.61 8.85 -11.79
CA LEU A 64 -5.30 8.15 -10.72
C LEU A 64 -4.37 7.15 -10.02
N ALA A 65 -3.66 6.31 -10.77
CA ALA A 65 -2.70 5.36 -10.23
C ALA A 65 -1.62 6.05 -9.39
N HIS A 66 -1.11 7.18 -9.88
CA HIS A 66 -0.13 8.02 -9.18
C HIS A 66 -0.69 8.67 -7.91
N ALA A 67 -1.93 9.15 -7.92
CA ALA A 67 -2.62 9.65 -6.74
C ALA A 67 -2.79 8.56 -5.67
N HIS A 68 -3.25 7.37 -6.07
CA HIS A 68 -3.39 6.21 -5.18
C HIS A 68 -2.03 5.77 -4.61
N ARG A 69 -0.97 5.76 -5.43
CA ARG A 69 0.39 5.43 -4.99
C ARG A 69 0.91 6.44 -3.96
N LYS A 70 0.75 7.74 -4.20
CA LYS A 70 1.11 8.79 -3.24
C LYS A 70 0.35 8.64 -1.92
N LYS A 71 -0.96 8.34 -1.97
CA LYS A 71 -1.77 8.09 -0.77
C LYS A 71 -1.28 6.86 0.00
N ALA A 72 -1.02 5.75 -0.69
CA ALA A 72 -0.48 4.53 -0.09
C ALA A 72 0.90 4.77 0.57
N LEU A 73 1.77 5.59 -0.05
CA LEU A 73 3.06 5.98 0.54
C LEU A 73 2.90 6.84 1.80
N LYS A 74 1.94 7.77 1.83
CA LYS A 74 1.62 8.56 3.03
C LYS A 74 1.16 7.65 4.17
N ILE A 75 0.25 6.72 3.89
CA ILE A 75 -0.23 5.73 4.87
C ILE A 75 0.92 4.86 5.38
N LEU A 76 1.82 4.42 4.50
CA LEU A 76 2.99 3.62 4.90
C LEU A 76 3.93 4.41 5.82
N LYS A 77 4.16 5.70 5.55
CA LYS A 77 4.94 6.59 6.42
C LYS A 77 4.27 6.78 7.77
N ALA A 78 2.96 6.96 7.82
CA ALA A 78 2.20 7.07 9.07
C ALA A 78 2.32 5.78 9.92
N LEU A 79 2.15 4.61 9.30
CA LEU A 79 2.31 3.30 9.94
C LEU A 79 3.74 3.02 10.44
N LYS A 80 4.76 3.68 9.89
CA LYS A 80 6.14 3.62 10.40
C LYS A 80 6.38 4.53 11.60
N LYS A 81 5.77 5.73 11.61
CA LYS A 81 5.93 6.72 12.69
C LYS A 81 5.12 6.41 13.95
N GLY A 82 4.28 5.37 13.95
CA GLY A 82 3.43 5.01 15.09
C GLY A 82 2.31 6.00 15.38
N LYS A 83 2.09 7.01 14.51
CA LYS A 83 0.95 7.92 14.63
C LYS A 83 -0.30 7.18 14.18
N ASN A 84 -1.15 6.85 15.15
CA ASN A 84 -2.58 6.65 14.93
C ASN A 84 -3.15 7.95 14.35
N SER A 85 -3.10 8.11 13.03
CA SER A 85 -3.86 9.13 12.33
C SER A 85 -4.45 8.43 11.11
N LEU A 86 -5.70 8.00 11.25
CA LEU A 86 -6.55 7.59 10.14
C LEU A 86 -6.43 8.66 9.03
N PRO A 87 -6.26 8.28 7.75
CA PRO A 87 -6.44 9.24 6.68
C PRO A 87 -7.89 9.77 6.77
N PRO A 88 -8.13 11.07 6.55
CA PRO A 88 -9.47 11.62 6.54
C PRO A 88 -10.33 10.84 5.55
N SER A 89 -11.55 10.54 5.98
CA SER A 89 -12.60 9.92 5.20
C SER A 89 -12.67 10.55 3.82
N ILE A 90 -12.83 9.70 2.81
CA ILE A 90 -13.08 10.13 1.44
C ILE A 90 -14.54 10.57 1.41
N GLU A 91 -14.80 11.87 1.34
CA GLU A 91 -16.03 12.34 0.69
C GLU A 91 -15.81 12.18 -0.83
N ILE A 92 -16.74 11.47 -1.45
CA ILE A 92 -16.83 11.24 -2.90
C ILE A 92 -17.47 12.49 -3.51
#